data_AF-A0A840N417-F1
#
_entry.id   AF-A0A840N417-F1
#
_cell.length_a   1.000
_cell.length_b   1.000
_cell.length_c   1.000
_cell.angle_alpha   90.00
_cell.angle_beta   90.00
_cell.angle_gamma   90.00
#
_symmetry.space_group_name_H-M   'P 1'
#
loop_
_entity.id
_entity.type
_entity.pdbx_description
1 polymer ?
#
loop_
_entity_poly.entity_id
_entity_poly.type
_entity_poly.pdbx_seq_one_letter_code
_entity_poly.pdbx_strand_id
1 'polypeptide(L)'
;MNETLISACQMFLIPATILFAAVGVANSQGLRLLVCLLGLATAGLWIYRVWYWAGLSLIDRWTALGLAGLYGLAWVFTLLIQLKNTVSPGYNRR
;
A
#
# COMPACT_ATOMS: atom_id res chain seq x y z
N MET A 1 -9.40 6.43 -25.59
CA MET A 1 -8.39 6.06 -24.57
C MET A 1 -8.75 6.86 -23.33
N ASN A 2 -9.22 6.21 -22.26
CA ASN A 2 -9.85 6.90 -21.12
C ASN A 2 -8.82 7.65 -20.28
N GLU A 3 -8.73 8.98 -20.48
CA GLU A 3 -7.87 9.89 -19.73
C GLU A 3 -8.15 9.84 -18.20
N THR A 4 -9.40 9.54 -17.83
CA THR A 4 -9.84 9.30 -16.45
C THR A 4 -9.16 8.10 -15.80
N LEU A 5 -8.89 7.03 -16.56
CA LEU A 5 -8.23 5.83 -16.05
C LEU A 5 -6.74 6.10 -15.80
N ILE A 6 -6.10 6.84 -16.69
CA ILE A 6 -4.69 7.25 -16.57
C ILE A 6 -4.51 8.19 -15.37
N SER A 7 -5.41 9.17 -15.20
CA SER A 7 -5.41 10.08 -14.06
C SER A 7 -5.63 9.35 -12.73
N ALA A 8 -6.55 8.38 -12.69
CA ALA A 8 -6.76 7.52 -11.52
C ALA A 8 -5.50 6.71 -11.19
N CYS A 9 -4.90 6.05 -12.18
CA CYS A 9 -3.67 5.27 -11.99
C CYS A 9 -2.49 6.13 -11.51
N GLN A 10 -2.31 7.35 -12.02
CA GLN A 10 -1.27 8.26 -11.54
C GLN A 10 -1.49 8.71 -10.09
N MET A 11 -2.76 8.90 -9.69
CA MET A 11 -3.11 9.18 -8.30
C MET A 11 -2.74 8.03 -7.35
N PHE A 12 -2.64 6.80 -7.87
CA PHE A 12 -2.22 5.61 -7.12
C PHE A 12 -0.70 5.36 -7.18
N LEU A 13 -0.05 5.61 -8.32
CA LEU A 13 1.38 5.32 -8.52
C LEU A 13 2.30 6.25 -7.71
N ILE A 14 1.94 7.53 -7.56
CA ILE A 14 2.79 8.51 -6.88
C ILE A 14 2.91 8.21 -5.37
N PRO A 15 1.82 8.01 -4.61
CA PRO A 15 1.93 7.68 -3.20
C PRO A 15 2.56 6.30 -2.97
N ALA A 16 2.29 5.33 -3.86
CA ALA A 16 2.89 4.01 -3.78
C ALA A 16 4.43 4.07 -3.80
N THR A 17 4.98 4.77 -4.78
CA THR A 17 6.45 4.88 -4.95
C THR A 17 7.09 5.62 -3.79
N ILE A 18 6.48 6.70 -3.30
CA ILE A 18 6.99 7.47 -2.16
C ILE A 18 7.01 6.62 -0.89
N LEU A 19 5.93 5.88 -0.60
CA LEU A 19 5.85 5.04 0.59
C LEU A 19 6.84 3.87 0.54
N PHE A 20 7.00 3.22 -0.62
CA PHE A 20 8.01 2.16 -0.80
C PHE A 20 9.44 2.70 -0.66
N ALA A 21 9.73 3.88 -1.22
CA ALA A 21 11.02 4.55 -1.05
C ALA A 21 11.28 4.89 0.43
N ALA A 22 10.26 5.38 1.15
CA ALA A 22 10.35 5.67 2.57
C ALA A 22 10.65 4.42 3.43
N VAL A 23 10.11 3.25 3.08
CA VAL A 23 10.48 1.97 3.74
C VAL A 23 11.96 1.64 3.53
N GLY A 24 12.48 1.85 2.31
CA GLY A 24 13.88 1.58 1.99
C GLY A 24 14.84 2.50 2.76
N VAL A 25 14.48 3.77 2.94
CA VAL A 25 15.30 4.78 3.63
C VAL A 25 15.15 4.69 5.16
N ALA A 26 14.01 4.18 5.66
CA ALA A 26 13.76 4.10 7.09
C ALA A 26 14.77 3.15 7.78
N ASN A 27 15.71 3.74 8.51
CA ASN A 27 16.74 3.03 9.25
C ASN A 27 16.27 2.53 10.63
N SER A 28 15.18 3.12 11.15
CA SER A 28 14.63 2.83 12.48
C SER A 28 13.39 1.95 12.39
N GLN A 29 13.28 0.94 13.27
CA GLN A 29 12.13 0.01 13.28
C GLN A 29 10.79 0.73 13.47
N GLY A 30 10.73 1.77 14.30
CA GLY A 30 9.52 2.58 14.50
C GLY A 30 9.07 3.33 13.24
N LEU A 31 10.02 3.93 12.51
CA LEU A 31 9.74 4.61 11.24
C LEU A 31 9.20 3.65 10.20
N ARG A 32 9.80 2.46 10.09
CA ARG A 32 9.32 1.46 9.15
C ARG A 32 7.93 0.92 9.49
N LEU A 33 7.58 0.78 10.77
CA LEU A 33 6.21 0.44 11.22
C LEU A 33 5.22 1.55 10.87
N LEU A 34 5.60 2.81 11.08
CA LEU A 34 4.77 3.97 10.79
C LEU A 34 4.49 4.08 9.28
N VAL A 35 5.50 3.84 8.45
CA VAL A 35 5.34 3.79 6.98
C VAL A 35 4.45 2.60 6.56
N CYS A 36 4.54 1.46 7.24
CA CYS A 36 3.61 0.34 7.01
C CYS A 36 2.15 0.69 7.34
N LEU A 37 1.91 1.37 8.45
CA LEU A 37 0.57 1.86 8.82
C LEU A 37 0.04 2.87 7.80
N LEU A 38 0.90 3.77 7.32
CA LEU A 38 0.54 4.71 6.26
C LEU A 38 0.22 4.00 4.94
N GLY A 39 0.96 2.96 4.58
CA GLY A 39 0.69 2.12 3.40
C GLY A 39 -0.68 1.43 3.47
N LEU A 40 -1.00 0.83 4.62
CA LEU A 40 -2.31 0.21 4.87
C LEU A 40 -3.46 1.24 4.86
N ALA A 41 -3.28 2.38 5.53
CA ALA A 41 -4.28 3.44 5.53
C ALA A 41 -4.54 3.98 4.12
N THR A 42 -3.49 4.14 3.33
CA THR A 42 -3.57 4.58 1.93
C THR A 42 -4.31 3.55 1.08
N ALA A 43 -3.99 2.26 1.23
CA ALA A 43 -4.70 1.17 0.55
C ALA A 43 -6.20 1.13 0.91
N GLY A 44 -6.54 1.30 2.19
CA GLY A 44 -7.92 1.36 2.67
C GLY A 44 -8.70 2.55 2.07
N LEU A 45 -8.09 3.74 2.05
CA LEU A 45 -8.65 4.92 1.39
C LEU A 45 -8.87 4.71 -0.11
N TRP A 46 -7.98 3.98 -0.79
CA TRP A 46 -8.13 3.65 -2.20
C TRP A 46 -9.28 2.70 -2.45
N ILE A 47 -9.40 1.63 -1.66
CA ILE A 47 -10.52 0.69 -1.76
C ILE A 47 -11.84 1.44 -1.52
N TYR A 48 -11.91 2.29 -0.50
CA TYR A 48 -13.08 3.11 -0.21
C TYR A 48 -13.44 4.05 -1.37
N ARG A 49 -12.45 4.73 -1.97
CA ARG A 49 -12.66 5.63 -3.10
C ARG A 49 -13.15 4.90 -4.34
N VAL A 50 -12.56 3.74 -4.67
CA VAL A 50 -13.00 2.91 -5.80
C VAL A 50 -14.41 2.34 -5.56
N TRP A 51 -14.77 2.10 -4.30
CA TRP A 51 -16.12 1.68 -3.92
C TRP A 51 -17.16 2.80 -4.09
N TYR A 52 -16.80 4.06 -3.81
CA TYR A 52 -17.72 5.20 -3.97
C TYR A 52 -17.76 5.78 -5.39
N TRP A 53 -16.86 5.35 -6.29
CA TRP A 53 -16.87 5.82 -7.67
C TRP A 53 -18.05 5.24 -8.47
N ALA A 54 -19.11 6.03 -8.58
CA ALA A 54 -20.24 5.76 -9.46
C ALA A 54 -19.91 6.27 -10.89
N GLY A 55 -19.82 5.35 -11.86
CA GLY A 55 -19.61 5.70 -13.29
C GLY A 55 -18.39 5.07 -13.97
N LEU A 56 -17.56 4.29 -13.26
CA LEU A 56 -16.49 3.52 -13.90
C LEU A 56 -17.04 2.25 -14.58
N SER A 57 -16.50 1.93 -15.76
CA SER A 57 -16.72 0.62 -16.40
C SER A 57 -16.40 -0.50 -15.41
N LEU A 58 -17.24 -1.55 -15.37
CA LEU A 58 -17.08 -2.67 -14.44
C LEU A 58 -15.64 -3.22 -14.47
N ILE A 59 -15.07 -3.37 -15.68
CA ILE A 59 -13.72 -3.90 -15.90
C ILE A 59 -12.65 -3.04 -15.23
N ASP A 60 -12.72 -1.72 -15.38
CA ASP A 60 -11.75 -0.77 -14.80
C ASP A 60 -11.81 -0.75 -13.26
N ARG A 61 -13.01 -0.97 -12.72
CA ARG A 61 -13.23 -1.05 -11.27
C ARG A 61 -12.61 -2.31 -10.69
N TRP A 62 -12.69 -3.44 -11.40
CA TRP A 62 -12.07 -4.70 -10.99
C TRP A 62 -10.54 -4.62 -11.05
N THR A 63 -9.95 -4.02 -12.10
CA THR A 63 -8.49 -3.82 -12.16
C THR A 63 -8.00 -2.85 -11.09
N ALA A 64 -8.72 -1.75 -10.84
CA ALA A 64 -8.37 -0.82 -9.76
C ALA A 64 -8.45 -1.46 -8.37
N LEU A 65 -9.49 -2.27 -8.10
CA LEU A 65 -9.60 -3.05 -6.87
C LEU A 65 -8.49 -4.09 -6.75
N GLY A 66 -8.13 -4.76 -7.86
CA GLY A 66 -7.03 -5.72 -7.91
C GLY A 66 -5.68 -5.07 -7.59
N LEU A 67 -5.39 -3.91 -8.18
CA LEU A 67 -4.17 -3.14 -7.93
C LEU A 67 -4.11 -2.62 -6.49
N ALA A 68 -5.20 -2.07 -5.98
CA ALA A 68 -5.29 -1.62 -4.59
C ALA A 68 -5.14 -2.80 -3.61
N GLY A 69 -5.70 -3.96 -3.95
CA GLY A 69 -5.58 -5.20 -3.18
C GLY A 69 -4.16 -5.75 -3.16
N LEU A 70 -3.48 -5.81 -4.31
CA LEU A 70 -2.07 -6.25 -4.39
C LEU A 70 -1.14 -5.31 -3.62
N TYR A 71 -1.37 -3.99 -3.74
CA TYR A 71 -0.63 -3.00 -2.97
C TYR A 71 -0.87 -3.18 -1.46
N GLY A 72 -2.13 -3.29 -1.04
CA GLY A 72 -2.49 -3.56 0.35
C GLY A 72 -1.86 -4.85 0.88
N LEU A 73 -1.88 -5.93 0.10
CA LEU A 73 -1.25 -7.20 0.44
C LEU A 73 0.26 -7.04 0.66
N ALA A 74 0.95 -6.32 -0.23
CA ALA A 74 2.39 -6.07 -0.05
C ALA A 74 2.68 -5.33 1.27
N TRP A 75 1.84 -4.39 1.66
CA TRP A 75 1.94 -3.69 2.95
C TRP A 75 1.60 -4.56 4.15
N VAL A 76 0.60 -5.44 4.04
CA VAL A 76 0.30 -6.44 5.08
C VAL A 76 1.52 -7.35 5.29
N PHE A 77 2.11 -7.87 4.20
CA PHE A 77 3.29 -8.72 4.30
C PHE A 77 4.49 -7.99 4.90
N THR A 78 4.76 -6.76 4.47
CA THR A 78 5.84 -5.97 5.08
C THR A 78 5.56 -5.67 6.56
N LEU A 79 4.32 -5.31 6.93
CA LEU A 79 3.96 -5.11 8.33
C LEU A 79 4.17 -6.38 9.15
N LEU A 80 3.73 -7.55 8.67
CA LEU A 80 3.91 -8.83 9.37
C LEU A 80 5.39 -9.16 9.58
N ILE A 81 6.23 -8.97 8.56
CA ILE A 81 7.68 -9.20 8.67
C ILE A 81 8.29 -8.24 9.70
N GLN A 82 7.90 -6.97 9.66
CA GLN A 82 8.41 -5.96 10.58
C GLN A 82 7.95 -6.18 12.00
N LEU A 83 6.68 -6.48 12.21
CA LEU A 83 6.12 -6.83 13.50
C LEU A 83 6.82 -8.06 14.08
N LYS A 84 7.11 -9.08 13.26
CA LYS A 84 7.89 -10.26 13.69
C LYS A 84 9.30 -9.87 14.14
N ASN A 85 9.97 -8.99 13.39
CA ASN A 85 11.30 -8.49 13.72
C ASN A 85 11.32 -7.58 14.96
N THR A 86 10.22 -6.89 15.27
CA THR A 86 10.08 -6.02 16.45
C THR A 86 9.68 -6.82 17.70
N VAL A 87 8.78 -7.79 17.56
CA VAL A 87 8.30 -8.65 18.66
C VAL A 87 9.32 -9.72 19.03
N SER A 88 10.14 -10.18 18.08
CA SER A 88 11.21 -11.14 18.32
C SER A 88 12.58 -10.58 17.94
N PRO A 89 13.17 -9.66 18.73
CA PRO A 89 14.57 -9.29 18.58
C PRO A 89 15.53 -10.46 18.95
N GLY A 90 15.01 -11.53 19.57
CA GLY A 90 15.77 -12.50 20.34
C GLY A 90 16.12 -13.84 19.67
N TYR A 91 15.62 -14.16 18.47
CA TYR A 91 15.86 -15.49 17.88
C TYR A 91 16.97 -15.55 16.81
N ASN A 92 17.56 -14.43 16.41
CA ASN A 92 18.68 -14.42 15.44
C ASN A 92 20.01 -13.95 16.06
N ARG A 93 20.16 -14.14 17.36
CA ARG A 93 21.38 -13.82 18.11
C ARG A 93 21.87 -15.06 18.87
N ARG A 94 22.02 -16.16 18.15
CA ARG A 94 22.95 -17.26 18.47
C ARG A 94 23.51 -17.82 17.18
#